data_AF-A0A6I7NVE8-F1
#
_entry.id   AF-A0A6I7NVE8-F1
#
_cell.length_a   1.000
_cell.length_b   1.000
_cell.length_c   1.000
_cell.angle_alpha   90.00
_cell.angle_beta   90.00
_cell.angle_gamma   90.00
#
_symmetry.space_group_name_H-M   'P 1'
#
loop_
_entity.id
_entity.type
_entity.pdbx_description
1 polymer ?
#
loop_
_entity_poly.entity_id
_entity_poly.type
_entity_poly.pdbx_seq_one_letter_code
_entity_poly.pdbx_strand_id
1 'polypeptide(L)' 'EIMHRPDILRKNLSSGSLGFTHIAFSLGSKEKVDLLTEELHDDGYEVVGYPRNTGDGYYESVIKDPEGNTIELTV' A
#
# COMPACT_ATOMS: atom_id res chain seq x y z
N GLU A 1 6.31 -12.76 -7.24
CA GLU A 1 5.03 -12.05 -7.35
C GLU A 1 3.88 -12.93 -6.84
N ILE A 2 3.14 -12.49 -5.80
CA ILE A 2 1.97 -13.21 -5.25
C ILE A 2 0.65 -12.61 -5.78
N MET A 3 0.61 -11.31 -6.08
CA MET A 3 -0.57 -10.60 -6.59
C MET A 3 -0.65 -10.52 -8.13
N HIS A 4 0.14 -11.34 -8.84
CA HIS A 4 0.23 -11.29 -10.30
C HIS A 4 -0.63 -12.38 -10.97
N ARG A 5 -1.56 -11.96 -11.82
CA ARG A 5 -2.41 -12.84 -12.66
C ARG A 5 -2.53 -12.29 -14.08
N PRO A 6 -1.61 -12.65 -15.00
CA PRO A 6 -1.57 -12.07 -16.34
C PRO A 6 -2.76 -12.49 -17.23
N ASP A 7 -3.46 -13.57 -16.86
CA ASP A 7 -4.69 -14.03 -17.49
C ASP A 7 -5.91 -13.13 -17.16
N ILE A 8 -5.81 -12.32 -16.11
CA ILE A 8 -6.82 -11.31 -15.79
C ILE A 8 -6.51 -10.07 -16.62
N LEU A 9 -7.28 -9.85 -17.68
CA LEU A 9 -7.19 -8.64 -18.49
C LEU A 9 -7.42 -7.41 -17.60
N ARG A 10 -6.38 -6.57 -17.45
CA ARG A 10 -6.51 -5.24 -16.84
C ARG A 10 -7.46 -4.42 -17.71
N LYS A 11 -8.75 -4.41 -17.36
CA LYS A 11 -9.64 -3.32 -17.76
C LYS A 11 -9.03 -2.03 -17.21
N ASN A 12 -9.22 -0.90 -17.88
CA ASN A 12 -8.92 0.42 -17.31
C ASN A 12 -9.84 0.65 -16.11
N LEU A 13 -9.51 0.03 -14.98
CA LEU A 13 -10.21 0.13 -13.72
C LEU A 13 -9.75 1.45 -13.12
N SER A 14 -10.50 2.51 -13.40
CA SER A 14 -10.48 3.70 -12.57
C SER A 14 -10.66 3.30 -11.11
N SER A 15 -10.08 4.08 -10.19
CA SER A 15 -10.23 3.90 -8.74
C SER A 15 -11.65 3.48 -8.35
N GLY A 16 -11.80 2.34 -7.67
CA GLY A 16 -13.10 1.84 -7.20
C GLY A 16 -13.69 0.65 -7.96
N SER A 17 -12.88 -0.17 -8.63
CA SER A 17 -13.35 -1.47 -9.13
C SER A 17 -13.68 -2.43 -7.99
N LEU A 18 -14.81 -3.12 -8.09
CA LEU A 18 -15.19 -4.18 -7.14
C LEU A 18 -14.21 -5.36 -7.25
N GLY A 19 -13.68 -5.81 -6.11
CA GLY A 19 -12.71 -6.92 -6.04
C GLY A 19 -11.73 -6.74 -4.89
N PHE A 20 -10.63 -7.50 -4.91
CA PHE A 20 -9.51 -7.28 -4.01
C PHE A 20 -8.82 -5.95 -4.34
N THR A 21 -8.76 -5.03 -3.38
CA THR A 21 -8.33 -3.63 -3.61
C THR A 21 -6.92 -3.33 -3.10
N HIS A 22 -6.50 -3.95 -2.00
CA HIS A 22 -5.19 -3.76 -1.38
C HIS A 22 -4.89 -4.89 -0.37
N ILE A 23 -3.65 -4.94 0.11
CA ILE A 23 -3.24 -5.75 1.27
C ILE A 23 -2.65 -4.81 2.32
N ALA A 24 -2.92 -5.08 3.60
CA ALA A 24 -2.35 -4.34 4.72
C ALA A 24 -1.40 -5.23 5.55
N PHE A 25 -0.28 -4.67 5.98
CA PHE A 25 0.66 -5.29 6.91
C PHE A 25 0.74 -4.48 8.21
N SER A 26 0.42 -5.11 9.35
CA SER A 26 0.62 -4.51 10.67
C SER A 26 2.06 -4.72 11.14
N LEU A 27 2.72 -3.62 11.49
CA LEU A 27 4.13 -3.59 11.91
C LEU A 27 4.26 -3.51 13.44
N GLY A 28 3.17 -3.21 14.15
CA GLY A 28 3.07 -3.23 15.61
C GLY A 28 3.47 -1.92 16.30
N SER A 29 3.92 -0.90 15.57
CA SER A 29 4.28 0.41 16.14
C SER A 29 4.37 1.49 15.06
N LYS A 30 4.07 2.74 15.42
CA LYS A 30 4.09 3.90 14.49
C LYS A 30 5.48 4.13 13.90
N GLU A 31 6.50 3.99 14.74
CA GLU A 31 7.90 4.19 14.38
C GLU A 31 8.35 3.23 13.28
N LYS A 32 7.82 2.00 13.27
CA LYS A 32 8.13 1.04 12.19
C LYS A 32 7.42 1.37 10.89
N VAL A 33 6.21 1.93 10.96
CA VAL A 33 5.50 2.45 9.78
C VAL A 33 6.29 3.60 9.19
N ASP A 34 6.74 4.55 10.01
CA ASP A 34 7.58 5.68 9.57
C ASP A 34 8.86 5.18 8.90
N LEU A 35 9.66 4.38 9.62
CA LEU A 35 10.95 3.90 9.13
C LEU A 35 10.83 3.11 7.83
N LEU A 36 9.89 2.16 7.75
CA LEU A 36 9.73 1.36 6.54
C LEU A 36 9.19 2.19 5.37
N THR A 37 8.37 3.21 5.64
CA THR A 37 7.88 4.10 4.58
C THR A 37 9.01 4.95 4.01
N GLU A 38 9.89 5.48 4.87
CA GLU A 38 11.08 6.23 4.43
C GLU A 38 12.05 5.33 3.65
N GLU A 39 12.31 4.11 4.13
CA GLU A 39 13.15 3.13 3.43
C GLU A 39 12.61 2.82 2.03
N LEU A 40 11.31 2.55 1.90
CA LEU A 40 10.67 2.28 0.61
C LEU A 40 10.66 3.50 -0.32
N HIS A 41 10.47 4.70 0.22
CA HIS A 41 10.57 5.93 -0.54
C HIS A 41 11.98 6.09 -1.14
N ASP A 42 13.01 5.90 -0.31
CA ASP A 42 14.41 6.07 -0.69
C ASP A 42 14.86 4.99 -1.68
N ASP A 43 14.29 3.78 -1.59
CA ASP A 43 14.45 2.69 -2.56
C ASP A 43 13.70 2.94 -3.89
N GLY A 44 12.92 4.02 -3.99
CA GLY A 44 12.26 4.47 -5.22
C GLY A 44 10.85 3.90 -5.43
N TYR A 45 10.24 3.31 -4.41
CA TYR A 45 8.84 2.91 -4.46
C TYR A 45 7.90 4.13 -4.36
N GLU A 46 6.75 4.05 -5.03
CA GLU A 46 5.78 5.15 -5.01
C GLU A 46 5.01 5.15 -3.68
N VAL A 47 5.23 6.19 -2.88
CA VAL A 47 4.42 6.48 -1.67
C VAL A 47 3.20 7.31 -2.07
N VAL A 48 2.03 6.68 -2.04
CA VAL A 48 0.73 7.32 -2.35
C VAL A 48 0.12 8.02 -1.13
N GLY A 49 0.52 7.63 0.08
CA GLY A 49 0.12 8.27 1.32
C GLY A 49 1.18 8.12 2.39
N TYR A 50 1.75 9.23 2.85
CA TYR A 50 2.70 9.23 3.96
C TYR A 50 2.03 8.89 5.31
N PRO A 51 2.81 8.47 6.32
CA PRO A 51 2.29 8.03 7.61
C PRO A 51 1.35 9.06 8.25
N ARG A 52 0.12 8.64 8.56
CA ARG A 52 -0.93 9.50 9.13
C ARG A 52 -1.91 8.70 9.98
N ASN A 53 -2.64 9.39 10.84
CA ASN A 53 -3.85 8.79 11.44
C ASN A 53 -5.02 8.95 10.47
N THR A 54 -5.80 7.89 10.29
CA THR A 54 -7.01 7.87 9.47
C THR A 54 -8.26 8.23 10.28
N GLY A 55 -9.37 8.49 9.59
CA GLY A 55 -10.66 8.81 10.22
C GLY A 55 -11.31 7.62 10.95
N ASP A 56 -10.91 6.40 10.63
CA ASP A 56 -11.35 5.15 11.26
C ASP A 56 -10.40 4.64 12.36
N GLY A 57 -9.36 5.40 12.69
CA GLY A 57 -8.55 5.19 13.90
C GLY A 57 -7.27 4.38 13.72
N TYR A 58 -6.86 4.10 12.48
CA TYR A 58 -5.57 3.48 12.18
C TYR A 58 -4.48 4.53 12.05
N TYR A 59 -3.24 4.10 12.29
CA TYR A 59 -2.07 4.85 11.84
C TYR A 59 -1.42 4.04 10.73
N GLU A 60 -1.35 4.65 9.54
CA GLU A 60 -0.96 3.94 8.33
C GLU A 60 -0.13 4.81 7.38
N SER A 61 0.62 4.16 6.49
CA SER A 61 1.07 4.70 5.22
C SER A 61 0.62 3.81 4.07
N VAL A 62 0.64 4.34 2.85
CA VAL A 62 0.19 3.66 1.64
C VAL A 62 1.27 3.76 0.57
N ILE A 63 1.67 2.62 0.04
CA ILE A 63 2.71 2.48 -1.01
C ILE A 63 2.20 1.64 -2.18
N LYS A 64 2.84 1.80 -3.34
CA LYS A 64 2.66 0.92 -4.50
C LYS A 64 3.83 -0.04 -4.63
N ASP A 65 3.53 -1.31 -4.89
CA ASP A 65 4.53 -2.26 -5.35
C ASP A 65 4.94 -1.98 -6.82
N PRO A 66 5.96 -2.67 -7.37
CA PRO A 66 6.42 -2.44 -8.74
C PRO A 66 5.35 -2.68 -9.82
N GLU A 67 4.28 -3.41 -9.51
CA GLU A 67 3.17 -3.68 -10.43
C GLU A 67 2.01 -2.69 -10.24
N GLY A 68 2.12 -1.75 -9.30
CA GLY A 68 1.11 -0.75 -8.97
C GLY A 68 0.02 -1.26 -8.03
N ASN A 69 0.20 -2.41 -7.38
CA ASN A 69 -0.72 -2.90 -6.37
C ASN A 69 -0.59 -2.05 -5.10
N THR A 70 -1.70 -1.75 -4.44
CA THR A 70 -1.72 -0.93 -3.22
C THR A 70 -1.37 -1.78 -2.01
N ILE A 71 -0.43 -1.30 -1.21
CA ILE A 71 -0.05 -1.89 0.08
C ILE A 71 -0.21 -0.83 1.16
N GLU A 72 -0.87 -1.20 2.26
CA GLU A 72 -0.98 -0.37 3.47
C GLU A 72 -0.03 -0.90 4.54
N LEU A 73 0.74 -0.02 5.17
CA LEU A 73 1.57 -0.34 6.32
C LEU A 73 0.90 0.26 7.55
N THR A 74 0.43 -0.57 8.48
CA THR A 74 -0.31 -0.12 9.66
C THR A 74 0.45 -0.40 10.94
N VAL A 75 -0.01 0.21 12.04
CA VAL A 75 0.29 -0.30 13.39
C VAL A 75 -0.37 -1.65 13.58
#